data_AF-A0A0J9BPQ1-F1
#
_entry.id   AF-A0A0J9BPQ1-F1
#
_cell.length_a   1.000
_cell.length_b   1.000
_cell.length_c   1.000
_cell.angle_alpha   90.00
_cell.angle_beta   90.00
_cell.angle_gamma   90.00
#
_symmetry.space_group_name_H-M   'P 1'
#
loop_
_entity.id
_entity.type
_entity.pdbx_description
1 polymer ?
#
loop_
_entity_poly.entity_id
_entity_poly.type
_entity_poly.pdbx_seq_one_letter_code
_entity_poly.pdbx_strand_id
1 'polypeptide(L)'
;MESKGILKDIARNWETGKFLLTFEMDQDITGQLEDIRGKLLNIVAKQYRKKRSLDANAYYWQLLTKLSEASDISKNRAHNLMLRRYGQLEEMDGHLIYVVVPDDDKGADRSLEAETYHIKPTTEVKVASDGTQFRTYVMLRGSSTYDTSEMSKLIDGLVSECRDLGIETLPPQEIQRMMQMYDQNCRKREQDG
;
A
#
# COMPACT_ATOMS: atom_id res chain seq x y z
N MET A 1 1.01 -9.98 -24.67
CA MET A 1 1.92 -8.88 -25.00
C MET A 1 1.27 -7.57 -24.61
N GLU A 2 1.91 -6.80 -23.71
CA GLU A 2 1.53 -5.41 -23.44
C GLU A 2 2.67 -4.51 -23.91
N SER A 3 2.42 -3.73 -24.96
CA SER A 3 3.40 -2.79 -25.50
C SER A 3 2.72 -1.46 -25.81
N LYS A 4 3.47 -0.38 -25.65
CA LYS A 4 2.97 0.98 -25.89
C LYS A 4 3.16 1.34 -27.36
N GLY A 5 2.13 1.93 -27.95
CA GLY A 5 2.15 2.38 -29.33
C GLY A 5 1.01 3.33 -29.66
N ILE A 6 1.00 3.83 -30.89
CA ILE A 6 0.00 4.77 -31.42
C ILE A 6 -0.66 4.11 -32.63
N LEU A 7 -2.00 4.18 -32.70
CA LEU A 7 -2.75 3.83 -33.92
C LEU A 7 -2.50 4.93 -34.97
N LYS A 8 -1.78 4.59 -36.05
CA LYS A 8 -1.41 5.54 -37.10
C LYS A 8 -2.43 5.62 -38.21
N ASP A 9 -2.98 4.48 -38.61
CA ASP A 9 -3.86 4.41 -39.77
C ASP A 9 -4.92 3.32 -39.62
N ILE A 10 -6.05 3.54 -40.29
CA ILE A 10 -7.20 2.65 -40.33
C ILE A 10 -7.64 2.53 -41.80
N ALA A 11 -7.47 1.35 -42.38
CA ALA A 11 -7.94 1.03 -43.71
C ALA A 11 -9.12 0.05 -43.67
N ARG A 12 -10.01 0.13 -44.66
CA ARG A 12 -11.10 -0.85 -44.84
C ARG A 12 -10.93 -1.55 -46.18
N ASN A 13 -10.91 -2.87 -46.16
CA ASN A 13 -10.98 -3.66 -47.37
C ASN A 13 -12.47 -3.79 -47.78
N TRP A 14 -12.82 -3.23 -48.95
CA TRP A 14 -14.21 -3.15 -49.40
C TRP A 14 -14.80 -4.48 -49.90
N GLU A 15 -13.96 -5.40 -50.36
CA GLU A 15 -14.41 -6.73 -50.82
C GLU A 15 -14.74 -7.65 -49.64
N THR A 16 -13.93 -7.60 -48.58
CA THR A 16 -14.08 -8.46 -47.40
C THR A 16 -14.82 -7.79 -46.25
N GLY A 17 -14.99 -6.47 -46.29
CA GLY A 17 -15.55 -5.66 -45.21
C GLY A 17 -14.66 -5.51 -43.98
N LYS A 18 -13.44 -6.10 -43.97
CA LYS A 18 -12.54 -6.13 -42.81
C LYS A 18 -11.75 -4.83 -42.66
N PHE A 19 -11.37 -4.52 -41.43
CA PHE A 19 -10.52 -3.37 -41.09
C PHE A 19 -9.06 -3.81 -40.93
N LEU A 20 -8.15 -3.00 -41.47
CA LEU A 20 -6.71 -3.07 -41.23
C LEU A 20 -6.35 -1.92 -40.29
N LEU A 21 -5.76 -2.25 -39.15
CA LEU A 21 -5.30 -1.28 -38.15
C LEU A 21 -3.76 -1.29 -38.13
N THR A 22 -3.15 -0.13 -38.33
CA THR A 22 -1.68 0.02 -38.33
C THR A 22 -1.23 0.69 -37.04
N PHE A 23 -0.46 -0.04 -36.22
CA PHE A 23 0.10 0.47 -34.97
C PHE A 23 1.61 0.74 -35.12
N GLU A 24 2.04 1.90 -34.66
CA GLU A 24 3.46 2.23 -34.47
C GLU A 24 3.82 1.98 -33.01
N MET A 25 4.88 1.20 -32.77
CA MET A 25 5.24 0.72 -31.43
C MET A 25 6.51 1.42 -30.94
N ASP A 26 6.55 1.78 -29.66
CA ASP A 26 7.71 2.45 -29.05
C ASP A 26 8.86 1.48 -28.70
N GLN A 27 8.60 0.18 -28.72
CA GLN A 27 9.49 -0.87 -28.24
C GLN A 27 9.82 -1.85 -29.38
N ASP A 28 10.97 -2.52 -29.28
CA ASP A 28 11.27 -3.64 -30.16
C ASP A 28 10.40 -4.85 -29.76
N ILE A 29 9.52 -5.25 -30.67
CA ILE A 29 8.55 -6.32 -30.49
C ILE A 29 8.84 -7.54 -31.38
N THR A 30 9.99 -7.55 -32.06
CA THR A 30 10.32 -8.51 -33.13
C THR A 30 10.18 -9.97 -32.68
N GLY A 31 10.73 -10.31 -31.50
CA GLY A 31 10.66 -11.68 -30.99
C GLY A 31 9.24 -12.17 -30.66
N GLN A 32 8.31 -11.26 -30.34
CA GLN A 32 6.92 -11.62 -30.01
C GLN A 32 6.02 -11.68 -31.25
N LEU A 33 6.43 -11.06 -32.36
CA LEU A 33 5.69 -11.09 -33.62
C LEU A 33 5.74 -12.47 -34.27
N GLU A 34 6.84 -13.21 -34.12
CA GLU A 34 6.99 -14.56 -34.67
C GLU A 34 5.93 -15.52 -34.10
N ASP A 35 5.64 -15.41 -32.80
CA ASP A 35 4.71 -16.30 -32.10
C ASP A 35 3.23 -16.08 -32.46
N ILE A 36 2.88 -14.89 -32.97
CA ILE A 36 1.48 -14.53 -33.25
C ILE A 36 1.17 -14.46 -34.75
N ARG A 37 2.19 -14.52 -35.61
CA ARG A 37 2.03 -14.40 -37.06
C ARG A 37 1.13 -15.52 -37.60
N GLY A 38 0.06 -15.13 -38.31
CA GLY A 38 -0.87 -16.05 -38.96
C GLY A 38 -1.85 -16.77 -38.03
N LYS A 39 -1.86 -16.46 -36.73
CA LYS A 39 -2.80 -17.04 -35.76
C LYS A 39 -4.04 -16.16 -35.60
N LEU A 40 -5.15 -16.77 -35.17
CA LEU A 40 -6.35 -16.03 -34.78
C LEU A 40 -6.12 -15.41 -33.40
N LEU A 41 -6.19 -14.08 -33.30
CA LEU A 41 -5.88 -13.33 -32.08
C LEU A 41 -7.13 -12.65 -31.53
N ASN A 42 -7.27 -12.62 -30.21
CA ASN A 42 -8.19 -11.70 -29.53
C ASN A 42 -7.44 -10.39 -29.24
N ILE A 43 -7.86 -9.30 -29.87
CA ILE A 43 -7.15 -8.01 -29.85
C ILE A 43 -7.92 -7.02 -28.98
N VAL A 44 -7.24 -6.45 -27.98
CA VAL A 44 -7.78 -5.41 -27.10
C VAL A 44 -6.82 -4.22 -27.11
N ALA A 45 -7.28 -3.06 -27.59
CA ALA A 45 -6.55 -1.79 -27.52
C ALA A 45 -7.16 -0.91 -26.42
N LYS A 46 -6.34 -0.48 -25.47
CA LYS A 46 -6.75 0.45 -24.39
C LYS A 46 -5.98 1.76 -24.53
N GLN A 47 -6.63 2.88 -24.23
CA GLN A 47 -5.95 4.18 -24.20
C GLN A 47 -4.78 4.13 -23.19
N TYR A 48 -3.57 4.41 -23.65
CA TYR A 48 -2.42 4.46 -22.77
C TYR A 48 -2.59 5.63 -21.79
N ARG A 49 -2.60 5.30 -20.51
CA ARG A 49 -2.40 6.25 -19.42
C ARG A 49 -1.11 5.83 -18.74
N LYS A 50 -0.25 6.78 -18.35
CA LYS A 50 0.86 6.46 -17.44
C LYS A 50 0.25 5.68 -16.28
N LYS A 51 0.72 4.44 -16.06
CA LYS A 51 0.46 3.75 -14.79
C LYS A 51 0.85 4.79 -13.74
N ARG A 52 -0.07 5.14 -12.83
CA ARG A 52 0.32 5.86 -11.63
C ARG A 52 1.47 5.01 -11.06
N SER A 53 2.63 5.63 -10.82
CA SER A 53 3.67 4.97 -10.05
C SER A 53 3.00 4.37 -8.83
N LEU A 54 3.41 3.16 -8.44
CA LEU A 54 2.99 2.63 -7.15
C LEU A 54 3.36 3.69 -6.11
N ASP A 55 2.37 4.34 -5.50
CA ASP A 55 2.64 5.31 -4.45
C ASP A 55 2.97 4.56 -3.16
N ALA A 56 3.68 5.22 -2.23
CA ALA A 56 4.15 4.58 -1.01
C ALA A 56 3.01 3.93 -0.20
N ASN A 57 1.82 4.53 -0.21
CA ASN A 57 0.66 3.96 0.48
C ASN A 57 0.17 2.69 -0.23
N ALA A 58 0.08 2.71 -1.56
CA ALA A 58 -0.29 1.53 -2.33
C ALA A 58 0.70 0.38 -2.13
N TYR A 59 2.01 0.66 -2.10
CA TYR A 59 3.02 -0.34 -1.81
C TYR A 59 2.88 -0.91 -0.39
N TYR A 60 2.71 -0.03 0.59
CA TYR A 60 2.48 -0.43 1.98
C TYR A 60 1.31 -1.41 2.11
N TRP A 61 0.13 -1.07 1.58
CA TRP A 61 -1.05 -1.94 1.66
C TRP A 61 -0.92 -3.24 0.86
N GLN A 62 -0.21 -3.21 -0.27
CA GLN A 62 0.09 -4.42 -1.04
C GLN A 62 0.98 -5.37 -0.24
N LEU A 63 2.05 -4.85 0.37
CA LEU A 63 2.98 -5.65 1.15
C LEU A 63 2.33 -6.15 2.45
N LEU A 64 1.51 -5.31 3.09
CA LEU A 64 0.73 -5.66 4.27
C LEU A 64 -0.26 -6.79 3.99
N THR A 65 -0.87 -6.80 2.79
CA THR A 65 -1.76 -7.91 2.38
C THR A 65 -1.00 -9.23 2.32
N LYS A 66 0.22 -9.25 1.76
CA LYS A 66 1.07 -10.45 1.76
C LYS A 66 1.44 -10.87 3.17
N LEU A 67 1.79 -9.92 4.04
CA LEU A 67 2.12 -10.19 5.44
C LEU A 67 0.93 -10.82 6.18
N SER A 68 -0.28 -10.27 5.99
CA SER A 68 -1.49 -10.75 6.65
C SER A 68 -1.85 -12.17 6.21
N GLU A 69 -1.68 -12.47 4.91
CA GLU A 69 -1.90 -13.82 4.37
C GLU A 69 -0.88 -14.82 4.90
N ALA A 70 0.41 -14.45 4.93
CA ALA A 70 1.47 -15.32 5.44
C ALA A 70 1.37 -15.60 6.95
N SER A 71 0.78 -14.66 7.69
CA SER A 71 0.62 -14.76 9.16
C SER A 71 -0.76 -15.26 9.59
N ASP A 72 -1.66 -15.54 8.64
CA ASP A 72 -3.05 -15.94 8.88
C ASP A 72 -3.81 -14.99 9.83
N ILE A 73 -3.70 -13.68 9.58
CA ILE A 73 -4.38 -12.63 10.35
C ILE A 73 -5.13 -11.66 9.44
N SER A 74 -6.03 -10.87 10.01
CA SER A 74 -6.72 -9.81 9.27
C SER A 74 -5.75 -8.69 8.85
N LYS A 75 -6.10 -7.94 7.80
CA LYS A 75 -5.34 -6.76 7.39
C LYS A 75 -5.34 -5.67 8.47
N ASN A 76 -6.45 -5.52 9.20
CA ASN A 76 -6.57 -4.55 10.29
C ASN A 76 -5.58 -4.90 11.42
N ARG A 77 -5.52 -6.18 11.80
CA ARG A 77 -4.56 -6.69 12.77
C ARG A 77 -3.13 -6.47 12.33
N ALA A 78 -2.81 -6.84 11.10
CA ALA A 78 -1.48 -6.61 10.53
C ALA A 78 -1.11 -5.11 10.56
N HIS A 79 -2.04 -4.24 10.16
CA HIS A 79 -1.83 -2.78 10.18
C HIS A 79 -1.56 -2.27 11.60
N ASN A 80 -2.41 -2.61 12.57
CA ASN A 80 -2.26 -2.18 13.95
C ASN A 80 -0.98 -2.74 14.61
N LEU A 81 -0.55 -3.96 14.26
CA LEU A 81 0.74 -4.49 14.70
C LEU A 81 1.91 -3.66 14.14
N MET A 82 1.87 -3.29 12.87
CA MET A 82 2.89 -2.43 12.26
C MET A 82 2.91 -1.04 12.90
N LEU A 83 1.74 -0.43 13.15
CA LEU A 83 1.68 0.86 13.84
C LEU A 83 2.20 0.78 15.28
N ARG A 84 1.92 -0.31 16.01
CA ARG A 84 2.45 -0.50 17.38
C ARG A 84 3.98 -0.59 17.42
N ARG A 85 4.60 -1.11 16.37
CA ARG A 85 6.06 -1.32 16.27
C ARG A 85 6.79 -0.13 15.67
N TYR A 86 6.25 0.43 14.59
CA TYR A 86 6.94 1.39 13.72
C TYR A 86 6.13 2.68 13.48
N GLY A 87 4.92 2.79 14.04
CA GLY A 87 4.06 3.96 13.90
C GLY A 87 4.45 5.11 14.83
N GLN A 88 3.71 6.21 14.70
CA GLN A 88 3.89 7.44 15.45
C GLN A 88 2.82 7.58 16.52
N LEU A 89 3.17 8.23 17.63
CA LEU A 89 2.22 8.53 18.70
C LEU A 89 1.30 9.68 18.26
N GLU A 90 0.04 9.62 18.71
CA GLU A 90 -0.90 10.72 18.55
C GLU A 90 -0.75 11.69 19.74
N GLU A 91 -0.68 12.98 19.42
CA GLU A 91 -0.54 14.06 20.39
C GLU A 91 -1.58 15.15 20.14
N MET A 92 -2.08 15.73 21.22
CA MET A 92 -2.93 16.91 21.21
C MET A 92 -2.27 17.99 22.06
N ASP A 93 -1.97 19.14 21.47
CA ASP A 93 -1.29 20.26 22.14
C ASP A 93 0.02 19.85 22.85
N GLY A 94 0.81 18.97 22.21
CA GLY A 94 2.07 18.45 22.75
C GLY A 94 1.92 17.41 23.87
N HIS A 95 0.71 16.92 24.11
CA HIS A 95 0.42 15.89 25.12
C HIS A 95 -0.08 14.61 24.45
N LEU A 96 0.47 13.48 24.89
CA LEU A 96 0.04 12.17 24.42
C LEU A 96 -1.42 11.89 24.81
N ILE A 97 -2.17 11.30 23.88
CA ILE A 97 -3.54 10.86 24.13
C ILE A 97 -3.52 9.45 24.71
N TYR A 98 -4.18 9.26 25.85
CA TYR A 98 -4.30 7.98 26.53
C TYR A 98 -5.75 7.48 26.52
N VAL A 99 -5.91 6.18 26.28
CA VAL A 99 -7.19 5.48 26.30
C VAL A 99 -7.15 4.37 27.33
N VAL A 100 -8.18 4.25 28.15
CA VAL A 100 -8.28 3.21 29.17
C VAL A 100 -9.24 2.13 28.67
N VAL A 101 -8.76 0.89 28.61
CA VAL A 101 -9.51 -0.27 28.09
C VAL A 101 -9.50 -1.36 29.17
N PRO A 102 -10.59 -2.14 29.35
CA PRO A 102 -10.55 -3.31 30.23
C PRO A 102 -9.31 -4.18 29.98
N ASP A 103 -8.63 -4.60 31.04
CA ASP A 103 -7.42 -5.42 30.95
C ASP A 103 -7.76 -6.90 30.80
N ASP A 104 -8.41 -7.23 29.68
CA ASP A 104 -8.73 -8.59 29.29
C ASP A 104 -8.32 -8.88 27.84
N ASP A 105 -8.26 -10.17 27.49
CA ASP A 105 -7.86 -10.60 26.14
C ASP A 105 -8.81 -10.06 25.07
N LYS A 106 -10.09 -9.86 25.40
CA LYS A 106 -11.09 -9.33 24.46
C LYS A 106 -10.81 -7.87 24.12
N GLY A 107 -10.42 -7.05 25.09
CA GLY A 107 -10.02 -5.65 24.89
C GLY A 107 -8.76 -5.55 24.04
N ALA A 108 -7.75 -6.36 24.36
CA ALA A 108 -6.51 -6.42 23.59
C ALA A 108 -6.76 -6.87 22.14
N ASP A 109 -7.58 -7.89 21.92
CA ASP A 109 -7.92 -8.41 20.60
C ASP A 109 -8.75 -7.40 19.78
N ARG A 110 -9.79 -6.81 20.38
CA ARG A 110 -10.60 -5.75 19.73
C ARG A 110 -9.75 -4.56 19.29
N SER A 111 -8.78 -4.16 20.10
CA SER A 111 -7.89 -3.04 19.77
C SER A 111 -6.98 -3.32 18.58
N LEU A 112 -6.69 -4.58 18.29
CA LEU A 112 -5.91 -4.99 17.11
C LEU A 112 -6.78 -5.04 15.85
N GLU A 113 -8.07 -5.37 15.98
CA GLU A 113 -9.00 -5.43 14.85
C GLU A 113 -9.65 -4.09 14.50
N ALA A 114 -9.44 -3.06 15.32
CA ALA A 114 -10.05 -1.74 15.16
C ALA A 114 -9.61 -1.04 13.86
N GLU A 115 -10.59 -0.45 13.16
CA GLU A 115 -10.37 0.32 11.91
C GLU A 115 -10.33 1.83 12.16
N THR A 116 -11.03 2.31 13.18
CA THR A 116 -11.27 3.75 13.40
C THR A 116 -10.32 4.38 14.41
N TYR A 117 -9.56 3.58 15.13
CA TYR A 117 -8.57 4.03 16.10
C TYR A 117 -7.41 3.06 16.17
N HIS A 118 -6.24 3.57 16.53
CA HIS A 118 -5.01 2.79 16.68
C HIS A 118 -4.45 3.04 18.06
N ILE A 119 -4.26 1.98 18.85
CA ILE A 119 -3.78 2.11 20.23
C ILE A 119 -2.73 1.05 20.54
N LYS A 120 -1.75 1.43 21.36
CA LYS A 120 -0.66 0.56 21.85
C LYS A 120 -0.76 0.40 23.37
N PRO A 121 -0.74 -0.83 23.91
CA PRO A 121 -0.82 -1.04 25.35
C PRO A 121 0.43 -0.48 26.04
N THR A 122 0.24 0.05 27.25
CA THR A 122 1.32 0.39 28.17
C THR A 122 1.42 -0.65 29.30
N THR A 123 2.44 -0.52 30.14
CA THR A 123 2.60 -1.33 31.35
C THR A 123 1.70 -0.87 32.50
N GLU A 124 1.03 0.28 32.39
CA GLU A 124 0.17 0.81 33.44
C GLU A 124 -1.20 0.11 33.45
N VAL A 125 -1.56 -0.43 34.62
CA VAL A 125 -2.86 -1.04 34.90
C VAL A 125 -3.47 -0.36 36.11
N LYS A 126 -4.73 0.05 35.99
CA LYS A 126 -5.53 0.71 37.02
C LYS A 126 -6.59 -0.27 37.51
N VAL A 127 -6.80 -0.30 38.82
CA VAL A 127 -7.80 -1.16 39.45
C VAL A 127 -8.92 -0.27 39.98
N ALA A 128 -10.15 -0.50 39.52
CA ALA A 128 -11.32 0.17 40.03
C ALA A 128 -11.70 -0.36 41.42
N SER A 129 -12.54 0.38 42.14
CA SER A 129 -12.96 0.02 43.50
C SER A 129 -13.70 -1.34 43.59
N ASP A 130 -14.27 -1.80 42.48
CA ASP A 130 -14.93 -3.11 42.36
C ASP A 130 -13.97 -4.27 42.00
N GLY A 131 -12.66 -3.98 41.89
CA GLY A 131 -11.62 -4.95 41.52
C GLY A 131 -11.40 -5.10 40.01
N THR A 132 -12.18 -4.43 39.16
CA THR A 132 -12.02 -4.48 37.71
C THR A 132 -10.71 -3.83 37.29
N GLN A 133 -9.92 -4.51 36.46
CA GLN A 133 -8.65 -4.02 35.94
C GLN A 133 -8.82 -3.36 34.58
N PHE A 134 -8.12 -2.23 34.40
CA PHE A 134 -8.09 -1.49 33.15
C PHE A 134 -6.65 -1.17 32.78
N ARG A 135 -6.27 -1.44 31.53
CA ARG A 135 -4.95 -1.11 31.01
C ARG A 135 -4.99 0.24 30.32
N THR A 136 -3.98 1.07 30.60
CA THR A 136 -3.77 2.31 29.85
C THR A 136 -3.11 1.98 28.52
N TYR A 137 -3.65 2.53 27.44
CA TYR A 137 -3.09 2.52 26.10
C TYR A 137 -2.70 3.93 25.68
N VAL A 138 -1.68 4.06 24.85
CA VAL A 138 -1.37 5.31 24.13
C VAL A 138 -1.96 5.25 22.73
N MET A 139 -2.52 6.36 22.27
CA MET A 139 -3.06 6.47 20.92
C MET A 139 -1.95 6.65 19.89
N LEU A 140 -2.11 6.00 18.75
CA LEU A 140 -1.21 6.05 17.62
C LEU A 140 -1.88 6.81 16.50
N ARG A 141 -1.06 7.55 15.75
CA ARG A 141 -1.52 8.28 14.59
C ARG A 141 -1.68 7.35 13.39
N GLY A 142 -2.78 7.51 12.65
CA GLY A 142 -3.04 6.76 11.42
C GLY A 142 -2.02 7.11 10.33
N SER A 143 -1.59 6.12 9.54
CA SER A 143 -0.53 6.32 8.53
C SER A 143 -0.93 7.26 7.37
N SER A 144 -2.21 7.64 7.28
CA SER A 144 -2.71 8.59 6.28
C SER A 144 -2.23 10.02 6.51
N THR A 145 -1.79 10.37 7.72
CA THR A 145 -1.31 11.71 8.10
C THR A 145 0.21 11.76 8.26
N TYR A 146 0.93 10.74 7.80
CA TYR A 146 2.38 10.67 7.96
C TYR A 146 3.09 11.56 6.95
N ASP A 147 4.19 12.16 7.38
CA ASP A 147 5.17 12.76 6.49
C ASP A 147 6.03 11.68 5.79
N THR A 148 6.92 12.12 4.91
CA THR A 148 7.81 11.21 4.16
C THR A 148 8.69 10.36 5.08
N SER A 149 9.23 10.93 6.16
CA SER A 149 10.17 10.27 7.07
C SER A 149 9.46 9.19 7.89
N GLU A 150 8.29 9.52 8.43
CA GLU A 150 7.45 8.61 9.20
C GLU A 150 6.94 7.47 8.32
N MET A 151 6.50 7.77 7.09
CA MET A 151 6.07 6.74 6.14
C MET A 151 7.22 5.84 5.71
N SER A 152 8.44 6.39 5.53
CA SER A 152 9.63 5.58 5.24
C SER A 152 9.89 4.58 6.35
N LYS A 153 9.92 5.02 7.62
CA LYS A 153 10.15 4.14 8.77
C LYS A 153 9.11 3.02 8.86
N LEU A 154 7.85 3.34 8.59
CA LEU A 154 6.77 2.36 8.60
C LEU A 154 6.96 1.30 7.50
N ILE A 155 7.32 1.71 6.28
CA ILE A 155 7.60 0.80 5.17
C ILE A 155 8.85 -0.03 5.45
N ASP A 156 9.93 0.56 5.95
CA ASP A 156 11.17 -0.13 6.27
C ASP A 156 10.95 -1.22 7.32
N GLY A 157 10.15 -0.92 8.36
CA GLY A 157 9.72 -1.91 9.35
C GLY A 157 8.93 -3.05 8.73
N LEU A 158 7.93 -2.75 7.89
CA LEU A 158 7.15 -3.77 7.19
C LEU A 158 8.01 -4.62 6.24
N VAL A 159 8.97 -4.02 5.55
CA VAL A 159 9.93 -4.72 4.69
C VAL A 159 10.79 -5.68 5.51
N SER A 160 11.22 -5.30 6.71
CA SER A 160 11.96 -6.20 7.61
C SER A 160 11.11 -7.41 8.00
N GLU A 161 9.89 -7.19 8.47
CA GLU A 161 8.98 -8.27 8.89
C GLU A 161 8.65 -9.22 7.73
N CYS A 162 8.48 -8.68 6.52
CA CYS A 162 8.28 -9.48 5.31
C CYS A 162 9.51 -10.32 4.95
N ARG A 163 10.73 -9.76 5.08
CA ARG A 163 11.96 -10.52 4.81
C ARG A 163 12.15 -11.67 5.78
N ASP A 164 11.82 -11.47 7.05
CA ASP A 164 11.91 -12.52 8.08
C ASP A 164 10.96 -13.70 7.78
N LEU A 165 9.85 -13.44 7.07
CA LEU A 165 8.91 -14.45 6.60
C LEU A 165 9.18 -14.95 5.17
N GLY A 166 10.29 -14.53 4.55
CA GLY A 166 10.64 -14.92 3.18
C GLY A 166 9.76 -14.31 2.08
N ILE A 167 9.03 -13.23 2.38
CA ILE A 167 8.17 -12.53 1.43
C ILE A 167 9.02 -11.57 0.59
N GLU A 168 8.90 -11.67 -0.73
CA GLU A 168 9.62 -10.79 -1.65
C GLU A 168 9.14 -9.33 -1.57
N THR A 169 10.10 -8.43 -1.38
CA THR A 169 9.92 -6.97 -1.33
C THR A 169 10.55 -6.29 -2.54
N LEU A 170 10.17 -5.05 -2.84
CA LEU A 170 10.85 -4.28 -3.88
C LEU A 170 12.33 -4.09 -3.52
N PRO A 171 13.21 -3.96 -4.53
CA PRO A 171 14.60 -3.59 -4.29
C PRO A 171 14.69 -2.23 -3.57
N PRO A 172 15.69 -2.02 -2.70
CA PRO A 172 15.84 -0.76 -1.95
C PRO A 172 15.86 0.50 -2.83
N GLN A 173 16.45 0.40 -4.03
CA GLN A 173 16.50 1.50 -4.99
C GLN A 173 15.10 1.92 -5.49
N GLU A 174 14.20 0.96 -5.69
CA GLU A 174 12.84 1.24 -6.14
C GLU A 174 11.99 1.82 -5.00
N ILE A 175 12.21 1.32 -3.77
CA ILE A 175 11.59 1.91 -2.56
C ILE A 175 12.03 3.37 -2.40
N GLN A 176 13.33 3.65 -2.53
CA GLN A 176 13.87 5.01 -2.43
C GLN A 176 13.24 5.94 -3.48
N ARG A 177 13.14 5.47 -4.74
CA ARG A 177 12.50 6.23 -5.82
C ARG A 177 11.04 6.55 -5.52
N MET A 178 10.30 5.57 -5.01
CA MET A 178 8.91 5.73 -4.60
C MET A 178 8.76 6.74 -3.45
N MET A 179 9.65 6.72 -2.46
CA MET A 179 9.65 7.67 -1.35
C MET A 179 9.94 9.11 -1.81
N GLN A 180 10.81 9.31 -2.80
CA GLN A 180 11.04 10.63 -3.39
C GLN A 180 9.79 11.19 -4.07
N MET A 181 9.00 10.34 -4.74
CA MET A 181 7.73 10.76 -5.34
C MET A 181 6.68 11.07 -4.28
N TYR A 182 6.66 10.32 -3.17
CA TYR A 182 5.78 10.56 -2.04
C TYR A 182 6.05 11.94 -1.43
N ASP A 183 7.32 12.28 -1.20
CA ASP A 183 7.76 13.58 -0.67
C ASP A 183 7.29 14.75 -1.52
N GLN A 184 7.43 14.65 -2.85
CA GLN A 184 6.92 15.66 -3.77
C GLN A 184 5.41 15.84 -3.68
N ASN A 185 4.65 14.78 -3.41
CA ASN A 185 3.21 14.83 -3.26
C ASN A 185 2.79 15.42 -1.91
N CYS A 186 3.49 15.10 -0.82
CA CYS A 186 3.24 15.70 0.49
C CYS A 186 3.45 17.21 0.46
N ARG A 187 4.57 17.68 -0.10
CA ARG A 187 4.86 19.11 -0.23
C ARG A 187 3.83 19.87 -1.07
N LYS A 188 3.28 19.25 -2.12
CA LYS A 188 2.20 19.86 -2.91
C LYS A 188 0.93 20.03 -2.10
N ARG A 189 0.56 19.02 -1.29
CA ARG A 189 -0.63 19.09 -0.42
C ARG A 189 -0.50 20.19 0.65
N GLU A 190 0.70 20.41 1.16
CA GLU A 190 0.98 21.51 2.11
C GLU A 190 0.93 22.90 1.47
N GLN A 191 1.19 22.99 0.16
CA GLN A 191 1.13 24.26 -0.59
C GLN A 191 -0.28 24.59 -1.08
N ASP A 192 -1.09 23.56 -1.35
CA ASP A 192 -2.45 23.67 -1.87
C ASP A 192 -3.53 23.70 -0.76
N GLY A 193 -3.16 23.48 0.50
CA GLY A 193 -4.05 23.43 1.67
C GLY A 193 -3.89 24.63 2.59
#